data_AF-F9YRT7-F1
#
_entry.id   AF-F9YRT7-F1
#
_cell.length_a   1.000
_cell.length_b   1.000
_cell.length_c   1.000
_cell.angle_alpha   90.00
_cell.angle_beta   90.00
_cell.angle_gamma   90.00
#
_symmetry.space_group_name_H-M   'P 1'
#
loop_
_entity.id
_entity.type
_entity.pdbx_description
1 polymer ?
#
loop_
_entity_poly.entity_id
_entity_poly.type
_entity_poly.pdbx_seq_one_letter_code
_entity_poly.pdbx_strand_id
1 'polypeptide(L)' 'MKNAYTFEVAKDVNKIQIKNAIEATYGVKVEQVRTLNYAPKRKVRYTKTGLQVGKTNAVKRAVVQVAEGETIDFYSNI' A
#
# COMPACT_ATOMS: atom_id res chain seq x y z
N MET A 1 -5.75 4.22 -16.12
CA MET A 1 -4.82 4.81 -15.14
C MET A 1 -3.47 4.89 -15.81
N LYS A 2 -2.88 6.08 -15.90
CA LYS A 2 -1.48 6.26 -16.32
C LYS A 2 -0.73 6.81 -15.10
N ASN A 3 0.54 6.45 -14.97
CA ASN A 3 1.44 6.89 -13.89
C ASN A 3 0.90 6.75 -12.45
N ALA A 4 0.50 5.52 -12.08
CA ALA A 4 -0.04 5.22 -10.77
C ALA A 4 0.78 4.15 -10.04
N TYR A 5 1.07 4.40 -8.77
CA TYR A 5 1.87 3.54 -7.90
C TYR A 5 1.00 3.01 -6.75
N THR A 6 1.30 1.80 -6.28
CA THR A 6 0.55 1.19 -5.16
C THR A 6 1.45 1.04 -3.95
N PHE A 7 0.99 1.57 -2.82
CA PHE A 7 1.67 1.48 -1.53
C PHE A 7 0.85 0.64 -0.55
N GLU A 8 1.55 -0.14 0.27
CA GLU A 8 0.95 -0.72 1.48
C GLU A 8 1.04 0.31 2.60
N VAL A 9 -0.11 0.64 3.19
CA VAL A 9 -0.23 1.67 4.23
C VAL A 9 -0.96 1.12 5.45
N ALA A 10 -0.72 1.75 6.60
CA ALA A 10 -1.42 1.40 7.82
C ALA A 10 -2.94 1.67 7.69
N LYS A 11 -3.73 0.89 8.41
CA LYS A 11 -5.20 0.92 8.29
C LYS A 11 -5.84 2.19 8.82
N ASP A 12 -5.18 2.89 9.72
CA ASP A 12 -5.77 4.04 10.42
C ASP A 12 -5.47 5.37 9.72
N VAL A 13 -4.72 5.32 8.61
CA VAL A 13 -4.24 6.50 7.88
C VAL A 13 -5.29 7.02 6.89
N ASN A 14 -5.42 8.34 6.78
CA ASN A 14 -6.31 8.99 5.83
C ASN A 14 -5.61 9.33 4.50
N LYS A 15 -6.37 9.74 3.48
CA LYS A 15 -5.82 10.07 2.15
C LYS A 15 -4.92 11.30 2.15
N ILE A 16 -5.19 12.27 3.02
CA ILE A 16 -4.44 13.53 3.11
C ILE A 16 -3.04 13.26 3.66
N GLN A 17 -2.94 12.44 4.71
CA GLN A 17 -1.69 11.98 5.30
C GLN A 17 -0.85 11.18 4.29
N ILE A 18 -1.49 10.25 3.56
CA ILE A 18 -0.80 9.46 2.51
C ILE A 18 -0.23 10.39 1.44
N LYS A 19 -1.02 11.38 1.00
CA LYS A 19 -0.56 12.37 0.02
C LYS A 19 0.67 13.11 0.54
N ASN A 20 0.55 13.77 1.69
CA ASN A 20 1.61 14.60 2.24
C ASN A 20 2.89 13.79 2.52
N ALA A 21 2.77 12.55 3.00
CA ALA A 21 3.91 11.69 3.26
C ALA A 21 4.66 11.33 1.96
N ILE A 22 3.94 10.97 0.90
CA ILE A 22 4.55 10.62 -0.38
C ILE A 22 5.21 11.83 -1.04
N GLU A 23 4.54 12.98 -1.02
CA GLU A 23 5.12 14.23 -1.55
C GLU A 23 6.39 14.62 -0.79
N ALA A 24 6.42 14.46 0.54
CA ALA A 24 7.59 14.76 1.36
C ALA A 24 8.75 13.76 1.19
N THR A 25 8.46 12.46 1.07
CA THR A 25 9.50 11.42 0.97
C THR A 25 10.12 11.35 -0.42
N TYR A 26 9.31 11.51 -1.48
CA TYR A 26 9.76 11.32 -2.85
C TYR A 26 9.90 12.63 -3.64
N GLY A 27 9.50 13.78 -3.07
CA GLY A 27 9.61 15.08 -3.74
C GLY A 27 8.75 15.21 -5.00
N VAL A 28 7.72 14.37 -5.14
CA VAL A 28 6.79 14.37 -6.28
C VAL A 28 5.48 15.07 -5.92
N LYS A 29 4.70 15.43 -6.93
CA LYS A 29 3.37 16.02 -6.85
C LYS A 29 2.31 14.98 -7.10
N VAL A 30 1.42 14.79 -6.14
CA VAL A 30 0.35 13.79 -6.19
C VAL A 30 -0.96 14.43 -6.65
N GLU A 31 -1.51 13.92 -7.75
CA GLU A 31 -2.80 14.35 -8.30
C GLU A 31 -3.96 13.74 -7.53
N GLN A 32 -3.93 12.43 -7.32
CA GLN A 32 -5.06 11.70 -6.75
C GLN A 32 -4.61 10.50 -5.91
N VAL A 33 -5.28 10.30 -4.78
CA VAL A 33 -5.11 9.11 -3.92
C VAL A 33 -6.41 8.31 -3.84
N ARG A 34 -6.31 7.02 -4.13
CA ARG A 34 -7.40 6.04 -3.99
C ARG A 34 -6.97 4.97 -3.00
N THR A 35 -7.81 4.68 -2.02
CA THR A 35 -7.48 3.73 -0.95
C THR A 35 -8.48 2.59 -0.93
N LEU A 36 -8.01 1.38 -0.65
CA LEU A 36 -8.85 0.21 -0.43
C LEU A 36 -8.37 -0.56 0.80
N ASN A 37 -9.31 -1.05 1.60
CA ASN A 37 -9.00 -1.95 2.71
C ASN A 37 -8.96 -3.38 2.18
N TYR A 38 -7.82 -4.05 2.27
CA TYR A 38 -7.64 -5.41 1.80
C TYR A 38 -7.84 -6.42 2.93
N ALA A 39 -8.70 -7.40 2.68
CA ALA A 39 -8.99 -8.45 3.65
C ALA A 39 -7.79 -9.39 3.85
N PRO A 40 -7.60 -9.92 5.08
CA PRO A 40 -6.54 -10.87 5.34
C PRO A 40 -6.84 -12.21 4.65
N LYS A 41 -5.80 -12.87 4.14
CA LYS A 41 -5.93 -14.21 3.57
C LYS A 41 -5.86 -15.24 4.69
N ARG A 42 -6.95 -15.98 4.88
CA ARG A 42 -6.99 -17.12 5.82
C ARG A 42 -6.34 -18.32 5.16
N LYS A 43 -5.49 -19.03 5.90
CA LYS A 43 -4.83 -20.26 5.46
C LYS A 43 -5.05 -21.33 6.51
N VAL A 44 -5.37 -22.53 6.04
CA VAL A 44 -5.52 -23.72 6.87
C VAL A 44 -4.48 -24.72 6.41
N ARG A 45 -3.72 -25.28 7.36
CA ARG A 45 -2.69 -26.28 7.11
C ARG A 45 -2.97 -27.53 7.96
N TYR A 46 -3.00 -28.68 7.31
CA TYR A 46 -3.07 -29.97 7.99
C TYR A 46 -1.66 -30.42 8.34
N THR A 47 -1.41 -30.64 9.62
CA THR A 47 -0.12 -31.11 10.15
C THR A 47 -0.31 -32.42 10.91
N LYS A 48 0.78 -33.18 11.14
CA LYS A 48 0.71 -34.46 11.87
C LYS A 48 0.12 -34.31 13.29
N THR A 49 0.27 -33.14 13.89
CA THR A 49 -0.27 -32.79 15.23
C THR A 49 -1.66 -32.16 15.19
N GLY A 50 -2.29 -32.05 14.03
CA GLY A 50 -3.66 -31.53 13.87
C GLY A 50 -3.79 -30.35 12.90
N LEU A 51 -4.92 -29.67 12.99
CA LEU A 51 -5.30 -28.55 12.13
C LEU A 51 -4.69 -27.24 12.62
N GLN A 52 -3.88 -26.58 11.78
CA GLN A 52 -3.38 -25.23 12.04
C GLN A 52 -4.15 -24.21 11.20
N VAL A 53 -4.79 -23.25 11.86
CA VAL A 53 -5.53 -22.16 11.23
C VAL A 53 -4.81 -20.84 11.48
N GLY A 54 -4.48 -20.11 10.42
CA GLY A 54 -3.83 -18.82 10.49
C GLY A 54 -4.43 -17.81 9.50
N LYS A 55 -4.09 -16.54 9.68
CA LYS A 55 -4.44 -15.47 8.74
C LYS A 55 -3.26 -14.53 8.58
N THR A 56 -3.13 -13.92 7.41
CA THR A 56 -2.21 -12.80 7.21
C THR A 56 -2.73 -11.56 7.94
N ASN A 57 -1.87 -10.56 8.10
CA ASN A 57 -2.32 -9.24 8.51
C ASN A 57 -3.19 -8.62 7.41
N ALA A 58 -4.16 -7.83 7.85
CA ALA A 58 -5.01 -7.08 6.96
C ALA A 58 -4.36 -5.72 6.73
N VAL A 59 -4.36 -5.26 5.48
CA VAL A 59 -3.58 -4.09 5.06
C VAL A 59 -4.50 -3.11 4.34
N LYS A 60 -4.12 -1.83 4.30
CA LYS A 60 -4.76 -0.85 3.41
C LYS A 60 -3.81 -0.65 2.23
N ARG A 61 -4.34 -0.67 1.01
CA ARG A 61 -3.57 -0.33 -0.20
C ARG A 61 -3.96 1.06 -0.65
N ALA A 62 -2.97 1.86 -1.00
CA ALA A 62 -3.15 3.18 -1.56
C ALA A 62 -2.61 3.19 -2.98
N VAL A 63 -3.49 3.41 -3.96
CA VAL A 63 -3.13 3.70 -5.35
C VAL A 63 -3.01 5.21 -5.50
N VAL A 64 -1.83 5.66 -5.87
CA VAL A 64 -1.43 7.06 -5.89
C VAL A 64 -1.05 7.43 -7.30
N GLN A 65 -1.75 8.41 -7.84
CA GLN A 65 -1.49 8.97 -9.17
C GLN A 65 -0.61 10.20 -9.03
N VAL A 66 0.51 10.18 -9.73
CA VAL A 66 1.51 11.23 -9.75
C VAL A 66 1.32 12.09 -11.00
N ALA A 67 1.71 13.36 -10.92
CA ALA A 67 1.67 14.28 -12.04
C ALA A 67 2.40 13.73 -13.28
N GLU A 68 1.97 14.16 -14.46
CA GLU A 68 2.61 13.76 -15.72
C GLU A 68 4.07 14.23 -15.76
N GLY A 69 4.98 13.32 -16.10
CA GLY A 69 6.42 13.61 -16.20
C GLY A 69 7.22 13.35 -14.93
N GLU A 70 6.57 13.17 -13.78
CA GLU A 70 7.22 12.80 -12.53
C GLU A 70 7.16 11.29 -12.29
N THR A 71 8.23 10.72 -11.75
CA THR A 71 8.37 9.27 -11.58
C THR A 71 8.87 9.02 -10.16
N ILE A 72 8.25 8.06 -9.46
CA ILE A 72 8.73 7.66 -8.12
C ILE A 72 9.88 6.66 -8.30
N ASP A 73 11.07 7.04 -7.82
CA ASP A 73 12.21 6.13 -7.72
C ASP A 73 12.20 5.41 -6.36
N PHE A 74 11.94 4.11 -6.40
CA PHE A 74 11.89 3.26 -5.21
C PHE A 74 13.27 2.86 -4.67
N TYR A 75 14.34 3.03 -5.45
CA TYR A 75 15.69 2.56 -5.09
C TYR A 75 16.59 3.67 -4.57
N SER A 76 16.13 4.93 -4.63
CA SER A 76 16.85 6.10 -4.13
C SER A 76 17.23 6.05 -2.64
N ASN A 77 16.63 5.16 -1.85
CA ASN A 77 16.84 5.01 -0.40
C ASN A 77 17.31 3.60 0.05
N ILE A 78 17.85 2.78 -0.85
CA ILE A 78 18.52 1.50 -0.53
C ILE A 78 20.03 1.67 -0.72
#